data_AF-A0A8B9JPR7-F1
#
_entry.id   AF-A0A8B9JPR7-F1
#
_cell.length_a   1.000
_cell.length_b   1.000
_cell.length_c   1.000
_cell.angle_alpha   90.00
_cell.angle_beta   90.00
_cell.angle_gamma   90.00
#
_symmetry.space_group_name_H-M   'P 1'
#
loop_
_entity.id
_entity.type
_entity.pdbx_description
1 polymer ?
#
loop_
_entity_poly.entity_id
_entity_poly.type
_entity_poly.pdbx_seq_one_letter_code
_entity_poly.pdbx_strand_id
1 'polypeptide(L)'
;KINCKLLIHEGANTFSHHCICLLFFYQINSQDDKGVLVGNWSGDYTDGVRPTAWKDSCSILRQWYKQNCTAVEYGQCWVFAAVACTVSRALGIPCRVVTNYGSAHDTNSNLLIERYYDEFAEDLGDDSIWNFHVWVESWMTRPDLKLGYEGWQASDPTPQEKSEDVYCCGPVPVRAIKEGDLSVKFDAPFVFAEVNADVVEYITLRDGRHVKIGGSTTEVGQCISTKAVGSDEREDITHLYKYPEGSEEERQVFEKASHQNRLIQNEEEPGVHVKIKLSSNTMVGSDFEAYAQVKNNTDAKKNCRLMFYAQAVTYNGKLGETCGLTELAEINLAPTEGGKATLQLLYSEYGKAITQDRMIKLAALLVDVETKEFYRATKTLMLDSPSITILQIIFFFSDFPKWSMQMTVSIILLISKS
;
A
#
# COMPACT_ATOMS: atom_id res chain seq x y z
N LYS A 1 -33.91 1.41 10.19
CA LYS A 1 -34.50 1.05 11.52
C LYS A 1 -33.78 -0.12 12.22
N ILE A 2 -32.68 -0.65 11.67
CA ILE A 2 -31.92 -1.79 12.23
C ILE A 2 -30.73 -1.31 13.10
N ASN A 3 -30.11 -0.16 12.82
CA ASN A 3 -28.83 0.22 13.45
C ASN A 3 -28.88 0.97 14.81
N CYS A 4 -30.05 1.33 15.35
CA CYS A 4 -30.14 1.88 16.72
C CYS A 4 -30.73 0.88 17.74
N LYS A 5 -31.20 -0.30 17.30
CA LYS A 5 -31.77 -1.29 18.24
C LYS A 5 -30.71 -2.05 19.03
N LEU A 6 -29.48 -2.21 18.51
CA LEU A 6 -28.40 -2.82 19.28
C LEU A 6 -27.91 -1.97 20.46
N LEU A 7 -27.96 -0.63 20.34
CA LEU A 7 -27.50 0.27 21.40
C LEU A 7 -28.55 0.56 22.48
N ILE A 8 -29.85 0.39 22.18
CA ILE A 8 -30.94 0.85 23.07
C ILE A 8 -31.70 -0.32 23.70
N HIS A 9 -31.66 -1.53 23.13
CA HIS A 9 -32.44 -2.66 23.67
C HIS A 9 -31.73 -3.55 24.70
N GLU A 10 -30.41 -3.43 24.86
CA GLU A 10 -29.66 -4.18 25.87
C GLU A 10 -29.02 -3.23 26.89
N GLY A 11 -29.85 -2.72 27.80
CA GLY A 11 -29.37 -2.23 29.07
C GLY A 11 -28.91 -3.39 29.94
N ALA A 12 -27.64 -3.79 29.84
CA ALA A 12 -26.91 -4.52 30.88
C ALA A 12 -25.40 -4.55 30.55
N ASN A 13 -24.61 -4.18 31.56
CA ASN A 13 -23.15 -4.27 31.68
C ASN A 13 -22.44 -5.30 30.77
N THR A 14 -21.35 -4.83 30.15
CA THR A 14 -20.29 -5.55 29.37
C THR A 14 -20.58 -5.84 27.89
N PHE A 15 -20.40 -4.82 27.03
CA PHE A 15 -20.07 -5.09 25.64
C PHE A 15 -18.67 -5.73 25.57
N SER A 16 -18.52 -6.83 24.83
CA SER A 16 -17.20 -7.39 24.54
C SER A 16 -16.42 -6.41 23.65
N HIS A 17 -15.12 -6.26 23.87
CA HIS A 17 -14.26 -5.39 23.05
C HIS A 17 -14.37 -5.69 21.55
N HIS A 18 -14.60 -6.95 21.20
CA HIS A 18 -14.83 -7.39 19.83
C HIS A 18 -16.10 -6.79 19.21
N CYS A 19 -17.24 -6.82 19.93
CA CYS A 19 -18.48 -6.20 19.47
C CYS A 19 -18.36 -4.68 19.31
N ILE A 20 -17.60 -4.03 20.19
CA ILE A 20 -17.29 -2.59 20.11
C ILE A 20 -16.51 -2.30 18.82
N CYS A 21 -15.44 -3.05 18.55
CA CYS A 21 -14.65 -2.88 17.33
C CYS A 21 -15.49 -3.05 16.06
N LEU A 22 -16.31 -4.11 15.96
CA LEU A 22 -17.22 -4.30 14.82
C LEU A 22 -18.17 -3.11 14.62
N LEU A 23 -18.83 -2.65 15.70
CA LEU A 23 -19.80 -1.55 15.63
C LEU A 23 -19.15 -0.21 15.23
N PHE A 24 -17.95 0.08 15.72
CA PHE A 24 -17.29 1.36 15.48
C PHE A 24 -16.52 1.41 14.17
N PHE A 25 -15.85 0.34 13.75
CA PHE A 25 -15.15 0.34 12.46
C PHE A 25 -16.13 0.45 11.29
N TYR A 26 -17.34 -0.11 11.41
CA TYR A 26 -18.45 0.12 10.49
C TYR A 26 -18.86 1.61 10.40
N GLN A 27 -18.86 2.35 11.51
CA GLN A 27 -19.30 3.75 11.52
C GLN A 27 -18.25 4.73 11.00
N ILE A 28 -17.04 4.27 10.65
CA ILE A 28 -15.96 5.18 10.23
C ILE A 28 -16.10 5.57 8.76
N ASN A 29 -16.44 4.64 7.88
CA ASN A 29 -16.75 4.95 6.49
C ASN A 29 -18.25 5.18 6.28
N SER A 30 -18.61 6.04 5.33
CA SER A 30 -19.99 6.50 5.13
C SER A 30 -20.73 5.83 3.96
N GLN A 31 -20.18 4.77 3.36
CA GLN A 31 -20.77 4.13 2.18
C GLN A 31 -22.16 3.54 2.47
N ASP A 32 -22.43 3.08 3.70
CA ASP A 32 -23.67 2.39 4.09
C ASP A 32 -24.59 3.22 5.02
N ASP A 33 -24.61 4.54 4.85
CA ASP A 33 -25.36 5.57 5.62
C ASP A 33 -24.79 5.92 7.02
N LYS A 34 -24.54 7.22 7.26
CA LYS A 34 -24.16 7.86 8.55
C LYS A 34 -22.77 7.55 9.13
N GLY A 35 -21.78 7.29 8.28
CA GLY A 35 -20.38 7.19 8.71
C GLY A 35 -19.70 8.53 9.02
N VAL A 36 -18.47 8.47 9.54
CA VAL A 36 -17.67 9.66 9.87
C VAL A 36 -17.03 10.30 8.63
N LEU A 37 -16.56 9.52 7.67
CA LEU A 37 -15.76 9.98 6.54
C LEU A 37 -16.28 9.45 5.20
N VAL A 38 -16.24 10.31 4.18
CA VAL A 38 -16.46 9.95 2.77
C VAL A 38 -15.11 9.63 2.13
N GLY A 39 -14.99 8.45 1.49
CA GLY A 39 -13.78 8.05 0.78
C GLY A 39 -13.70 8.66 -0.62
N ASN A 40 -12.52 9.12 -1.04
CA ASN A 40 -12.32 9.64 -2.40
C ASN A 40 -10.88 9.41 -2.91
N TRP A 41 -10.78 8.71 -4.05
CA TRP A 41 -9.54 8.37 -4.77
C TRP A 41 -9.47 8.94 -6.19
N SER A 42 -10.41 9.81 -6.57
CA SER A 42 -10.49 10.35 -7.93
C SER A 42 -9.34 11.31 -8.26
N GLY A 43 -8.77 11.96 -7.23
CA GLY A 43 -7.81 13.05 -7.37
C GLY A 43 -8.46 14.45 -7.39
N ASP A 44 -9.78 14.52 -7.53
CA ASP A 44 -10.57 15.76 -7.40
C ASP A 44 -11.19 15.84 -6.00
N TYR A 45 -10.90 16.94 -5.31
CA TYR A 45 -11.35 17.24 -3.95
C TYR A 45 -11.90 18.66 -3.84
N THR A 46 -12.38 19.24 -4.94
CA THR A 46 -12.78 20.65 -5.03
C THR A 46 -13.91 21.05 -4.07
N ASP A 47 -14.75 20.11 -3.68
CA ASP A 47 -15.89 20.25 -2.77
C ASP A 47 -15.60 19.83 -1.32
N GLY A 48 -14.42 19.26 -1.05
CA GLY A 48 -14.06 18.74 0.27
C GLY A 48 -12.66 19.09 0.73
N VAL A 49 -12.21 18.44 1.81
CA VAL A 49 -10.83 18.51 2.29
C VAL A 49 -10.03 17.38 1.66
N ARG A 50 -8.96 17.74 0.98
CA ARG A 50 -7.99 16.79 0.41
C ARG A 50 -7.46 15.83 1.50
N PRO A 51 -7.45 14.50 1.28
CA PRO A 51 -7.02 13.52 2.30
C PRO A 51 -5.62 13.78 2.88
N THR A 52 -4.69 14.28 2.08
CA THR A 52 -3.31 14.62 2.48
C THR A 52 -3.20 15.91 3.31
N ALA A 53 -4.27 16.71 3.41
CA ALA A 53 -4.27 17.96 4.17
C ALA A 53 -4.63 17.77 5.66
N TRP A 54 -5.21 16.62 6.02
CA TRP A 54 -5.53 16.29 7.41
C TRP A 54 -4.26 16.16 8.25
N LYS A 55 -4.28 16.79 9.43
CA LYS A 55 -3.15 16.77 10.39
C LYS A 55 -3.47 16.00 11.66
N ASP A 56 -4.76 15.85 11.97
CA ASP A 56 -5.24 15.19 13.17
C ASP A 56 -6.68 14.67 12.99
N SER A 57 -7.00 13.59 13.69
CA SER A 57 -8.31 12.94 13.71
C SER A 57 -9.35 13.72 14.53
N CYS A 58 -8.92 14.53 15.50
CA CYS A 58 -9.82 15.30 16.36
C CYS A 58 -10.59 16.37 15.58
N SER A 59 -9.95 17.00 14.60
CA SER A 59 -10.56 17.99 13.72
C SER A 59 -11.67 17.36 12.86
N ILE A 60 -11.42 16.15 12.33
CA ILE A 60 -12.40 15.36 11.57
C ILE A 60 -13.61 15.04 12.45
N LEU A 61 -13.39 14.42 13.62
CA LEU A 61 -14.48 14.03 14.54
C LEU A 61 -15.30 15.23 15.04
N ARG A 62 -14.64 16.37 15.32
CA ARG A 62 -15.33 17.61 15.71
C ARG A 62 -16.15 18.19 14.55
N GLN A 63 -15.65 18.11 13.33
CA GLN A 63 -16.38 18.58 12.16
C GLN A 63 -17.62 17.72 11.93
N TRP A 64 -17.48 16.39 11.94
CA TRP A 64 -18.59 15.45 11.86
C TRP A 64 -19.66 15.75 12.92
N TYR A 65 -19.27 15.92 14.18
CA TYR A 65 -20.20 16.28 15.26
C TYR A 65 -20.91 17.62 15.04
N LYS A 66 -20.18 18.66 14.63
CA LYS A 66 -20.74 20.00 14.35
C LYS A 66 -21.67 20.01 13.14
N GLN A 67 -21.48 19.10 12.19
CA GLN A 67 -22.31 18.93 11.00
C GLN A 67 -23.48 17.97 11.24
N ASN A 68 -23.94 17.81 12.49
CA ASN A 68 -25.04 16.90 12.86
C ASN A 68 -24.80 15.45 12.40
N CYS A 69 -23.56 14.99 12.51
CA CYS A 69 -23.13 13.65 12.09
C CYS A 69 -23.27 13.37 10.58
N THR A 70 -23.24 14.42 9.76
CA THR A 70 -23.00 14.29 8.32
C THR A 70 -21.53 13.93 8.08
N ALA A 71 -21.28 12.98 7.18
CA ALA A 71 -19.94 12.49 6.86
C ALA A 71 -19.02 13.63 6.38
N VAL A 72 -17.76 13.57 6.80
CA VAL A 72 -16.74 14.57 6.46
C VAL A 72 -16.02 14.15 5.18
N GLU A 73 -15.90 15.09 4.25
CA GLU A 73 -15.24 14.91 2.96
C GLU A 73 -13.80 15.47 3.04
N TYR A 74 -12.74 14.76 2.66
CA TYR A 74 -12.63 13.36 2.25
C TYR A 74 -11.55 12.61 3.03
N GLY A 75 -11.63 11.28 3.02
CA GLY A 75 -10.64 10.37 3.61
C GLY A 75 -10.07 9.37 2.58
N GLN A 76 -8.90 8.84 2.92
CA GLN A 76 -8.25 7.69 2.29
C GLN A 76 -7.79 6.73 3.40
N CYS A 77 -7.24 5.56 3.08
CA CYS A 77 -7.03 4.47 4.05
C CYS A 77 -6.34 4.91 5.36
N TRP A 78 -5.26 5.70 5.29
CA TRP A 78 -4.58 6.22 6.48
C TRP A 78 -5.43 7.17 7.33
N VAL A 79 -6.35 7.92 6.70
CA VAL A 79 -7.27 8.83 7.40
C VAL A 79 -8.32 8.01 8.15
N PHE A 80 -8.88 6.98 7.50
CA PHE A 80 -9.80 6.05 8.14
C PHE A 80 -9.14 5.34 9.32
N ALA A 81 -7.94 4.79 9.12
CA ALA A 81 -7.16 4.13 10.17
C ALA A 81 -6.80 5.07 11.34
N ALA A 82 -6.45 6.33 11.06
CA ALA A 82 -6.15 7.31 12.11
C ALA A 82 -7.39 7.65 12.97
N VAL A 83 -8.56 7.83 12.34
CA VAL A 83 -9.83 8.04 13.06
C VAL A 83 -10.21 6.80 13.87
N ALA A 84 -10.10 5.60 13.27
CA ALA A 84 -10.29 4.31 13.92
C ALA A 84 -9.44 4.12 15.18
N CYS A 85 -8.15 4.39 15.06
CA CYS A 85 -7.22 4.28 16.17
C CYS A 85 -7.56 5.30 17.28
N THR A 86 -8.01 6.49 16.91
CA THR A 86 -8.40 7.54 17.87
C THR A 86 -9.63 7.14 18.68
N VAL A 87 -10.68 6.66 18.00
CA VAL A 87 -11.91 6.20 18.65
C VAL A 87 -11.62 5.01 19.57
N SER A 88 -10.85 4.02 19.08
CA SER A 88 -10.48 2.84 19.87
C SER A 88 -9.72 3.21 21.14
N ARG A 89 -8.69 4.07 21.02
CA ARG A 89 -7.92 4.54 22.18
C ARG A 89 -8.77 5.36 23.16
N ALA A 90 -9.68 6.20 22.66
CA ALA A 90 -10.59 6.97 23.51
C ALA A 90 -11.55 6.09 24.32
N LEU A 91 -11.93 4.93 23.77
CA LEU A 91 -12.75 3.92 24.45
C LEU A 91 -11.95 2.98 25.37
N GLY A 92 -10.62 3.14 25.44
CA GLY A 92 -9.75 2.32 26.29
C GLY A 92 -9.26 1.02 25.64
N ILE A 93 -9.48 0.84 24.33
CA ILE A 93 -8.96 -0.31 23.58
C ILE A 93 -7.54 0.01 23.10
N PRO A 94 -6.51 -0.75 23.50
CA PRO A 94 -5.17 -0.56 22.97
C PRO A 94 -5.17 -0.80 21.47
N CYS A 95 -4.80 0.21 20.71
CA CYS A 95 -4.89 0.20 19.26
C CYS A 95 -3.68 0.87 18.62
N ARG A 96 -3.18 0.32 17.51
CA ARG A 96 -2.09 0.88 16.71
C ARG A 96 -2.46 0.91 15.22
N VAL A 97 -1.93 1.88 14.51
CA VAL A 97 -2.04 1.97 13.04
C VAL A 97 -0.94 1.12 12.42
N VAL A 98 -1.27 0.37 11.37
CA VAL A 98 -0.35 -0.51 10.64
C VAL A 98 -0.36 -0.16 9.17
N THR A 99 0.81 -0.14 8.55
CA THR A 99 0.99 0.09 7.11
C THR A 99 1.58 -1.15 6.45
N ASN A 100 0.97 -1.62 5.38
CA ASN A 100 1.44 -2.70 4.52
C ASN A 100 1.90 -2.14 3.17
N TYR A 101 3.11 -2.47 2.71
CA TYR A 101 3.60 -2.05 1.40
C TYR A 101 3.41 -3.16 0.37
N GLY A 102 3.03 -2.78 -0.86
CA GLY A 102 2.61 -3.78 -1.86
C GLY A 102 1.35 -4.51 -1.39
N SER A 103 0.31 -3.79 -0.96
CA SER A 103 -0.91 -4.43 -0.46
C SER A 103 -1.75 -4.92 -1.63
N ALA A 104 -2.07 -6.21 -1.64
CA ALA A 104 -2.94 -6.82 -2.64
C ALA A 104 -4.38 -6.37 -2.44
N HIS A 105 -4.82 -5.36 -3.19
CA HIS A 105 -6.16 -4.77 -3.10
C HIS A 105 -7.07 -5.35 -4.20
N ASP A 106 -8.39 -5.40 -3.94
CA ASP A 106 -9.45 -5.85 -4.87
C ASP A 106 -9.30 -7.28 -5.44
N THR A 107 -8.72 -8.22 -4.69
CA THR A 107 -8.53 -9.58 -5.22
C THR A 107 -9.73 -10.51 -5.02
N ASN A 108 -10.86 -10.07 -4.45
CA ASN A 108 -11.97 -10.94 -4.04
C ASN A 108 -11.49 -12.17 -3.21
N SER A 109 -10.52 -11.93 -2.32
CA SER A 109 -9.79 -12.97 -1.56
C SER A 109 -8.99 -13.98 -2.39
N ASN A 110 -8.71 -13.65 -3.66
CA ASN A 110 -7.86 -14.45 -4.51
C ASN A 110 -6.40 -14.28 -4.08
N LEU A 111 -5.72 -15.40 -3.96
CA LEU A 111 -4.30 -15.45 -3.58
C LEU A 111 -3.37 -15.43 -4.79
N LEU A 112 -3.94 -15.30 -6.00
CA LEU A 112 -3.23 -15.07 -7.24
C LEU A 112 -3.76 -13.80 -7.91
N ILE A 113 -2.91 -12.80 -8.04
CA ILE A 113 -3.16 -11.60 -8.84
C ILE A 113 -2.58 -11.84 -10.22
N GLU A 114 -3.44 -11.79 -11.23
CA GLU A 114 -3.02 -11.86 -12.63
C GLU A 114 -3.04 -10.47 -13.25
N ARG A 115 -1.86 -9.95 -13.62
CA ARG A 115 -1.74 -8.66 -14.30
C ARG A 115 -1.56 -8.87 -15.78
N TYR A 116 -2.38 -8.18 -16.57
CA TYR A 116 -2.37 -8.27 -18.02
C TYR A 116 -1.85 -6.96 -18.60
N TYR A 117 -0.84 -7.07 -19.47
CA TYR A 117 -0.25 -5.95 -20.18
C TYR A 117 -0.43 -6.12 -21.68
N ASP A 118 -0.44 -5.04 -22.45
CA ASP A 118 -0.32 -5.14 -23.89
C ASP A 118 1.15 -5.24 -24.36
N GLU A 119 1.37 -5.32 -25.67
CA GLU A 119 2.71 -5.37 -26.27
C GLU A 119 3.53 -4.07 -26.10
N PHE A 120 2.90 -3.00 -25.59
CA PHE A 120 3.50 -1.72 -25.23
C PHE A 120 3.61 -1.53 -23.71
N ALA A 121 3.42 -2.60 -22.94
CA ALA A 121 3.43 -2.61 -21.49
C ALA A 121 2.39 -1.69 -20.83
N GLU A 122 1.35 -1.30 -21.56
CA GLU A 122 0.18 -0.64 -20.97
C GLU A 122 -0.61 -1.66 -20.14
N ASP A 123 -1.04 -1.24 -18.95
CA ASP A 123 -1.83 -2.09 -18.05
C ASP A 123 -3.25 -2.22 -18.59
N LEU A 124 -3.71 -3.46 -18.74
CA LEU A 124 -5.04 -3.80 -19.25
C LEU A 124 -6.01 -4.21 -18.13
N GLY A 125 -5.51 -4.35 -16.89
CA GLY A 125 -6.30 -4.79 -15.74
C GLY A 125 -6.75 -3.62 -14.85
N ASP A 126 -7.83 -3.87 -14.11
CA ASP A 126 -8.30 -3.00 -13.02
C ASP A 126 -7.75 -3.44 -11.65
N ASP A 127 -7.21 -4.67 -11.54
CA ASP A 127 -6.66 -5.22 -10.30
C ASP A 127 -5.37 -4.49 -9.91
N SER A 128 -5.40 -3.77 -8.79
CA SER A 128 -4.30 -2.92 -8.35
C SER A 128 -3.66 -3.43 -7.07
N ILE A 129 -2.33 -3.62 -7.11
CA ILE A 129 -1.57 -3.70 -5.85
C ILE A 129 -1.29 -2.27 -5.44
N TRP A 130 -1.78 -1.91 -4.25
CA TRP A 130 -1.55 -0.59 -3.70
C TRP A 130 -0.09 -0.49 -3.27
N ASN A 131 0.54 0.65 -3.56
CA ASN A 131 1.92 0.89 -3.13
C ASN A 131 2.03 0.77 -1.60
N PHE A 132 1.01 1.25 -0.89
CA PHE A 132 0.77 0.90 0.50
C PHE A 132 -0.72 0.94 0.85
N HIS A 133 -1.08 0.21 1.89
CA HIS A 133 -2.40 0.25 2.51
C HIS A 133 -2.27 0.37 4.03
N VAL A 134 -3.27 0.93 4.69
CA VAL A 134 -3.22 1.26 6.12
C VAL A 134 -4.50 0.83 6.82
N TRP A 135 -4.35 0.02 7.86
CA TRP A 135 -5.44 -0.44 8.74
C TRP A 135 -5.06 -0.23 10.22
N VAL A 136 -5.87 -0.77 11.14
CA VAL A 136 -5.56 -0.76 12.58
C VAL A 136 -5.49 -2.15 13.17
N GLU A 137 -4.68 -2.31 14.21
CA GLU A 137 -4.71 -3.47 15.09
C GLU A 137 -5.24 -3.09 16.47
N SER A 138 -6.16 -3.87 17.01
CA SER A 138 -6.69 -3.71 18.37
C SER A 138 -6.29 -4.91 19.24
N TRP A 139 -5.78 -4.66 20.45
CA TRP A 139 -5.39 -5.73 21.38
C TRP A 139 -6.57 -6.18 22.23
N MET A 140 -7.01 -7.43 22.07
CA MET A 140 -8.12 -7.98 22.86
C MET A 140 -8.08 -9.51 22.92
N THR A 141 -8.85 -10.07 23.84
CA THR A 141 -9.17 -11.51 23.86
C THR A 141 -10.26 -11.85 22.83
N ARG A 142 -10.25 -13.07 22.31
CA ARG A 142 -11.28 -13.61 21.40
C ARG A 142 -11.99 -14.83 22.01
N PRO A 143 -12.88 -14.63 23.01
CA PRO A 143 -13.58 -15.74 23.66
C PRO A 143 -14.56 -16.47 22.73
N ASP A 144 -14.88 -15.88 21.58
CA ASP A 144 -15.65 -16.45 20.49
C ASP A 144 -14.85 -17.46 19.65
N LEU A 145 -13.52 -17.49 19.76
CA LEU A 145 -12.62 -18.36 19.03
C LEU A 145 -11.91 -19.37 19.94
N LYS A 146 -11.18 -20.32 19.33
CA LYS A 146 -10.28 -21.23 20.05
C LYS A 146 -9.18 -20.45 20.80
N LEU A 147 -8.71 -21.02 21.91
CA LEU A 147 -7.57 -20.50 22.67
C LEU A 147 -6.34 -20.30 21.77
N GLY A 148 -5.60 -19.22 21.99
CA GLY A 148 -4.41 -18.87 21.23
C GLY A 148 -4.62 -17.72 20.23
N TYR A 149 -5.84 -17.20 20.07
CA TYR A 149 -6.17 -16.06 19.20
C TYR A 149 -6.40 -14.74 19.92
N GLU A 150 -6.16 -14.69 21.23
CA GLU A 150 -5.93 -13.46 21.97
C GLU A 150 -4.72 -12.68 21.42
N GLY A 151 -4.77 -11.35 21.53
CA GLY A 151 -3.69 -10.45 21.11
C GLY A 151 -4.15 -9.44 20.06
N TRP A 152 -3.28 -9.11 19.12
CA TRP A 152 -3.56 -8.17 18.04
C TRP A 152 -4.60 -8.70 17.05
N GLN A 153 -5.62 -7.90 16.80
CA GLN A 153 -6.67 -8.16 15.83
C GLN A 153 -6.64 -7.08 14.75
N ALA A 154 -6.42 -7.45 13.49
CA ALA A 154 -6.44 -6.53 12.36
C ALA A 154 -7.89 -6.17 12.00
N SER A 155 -8.16 -4.89 11.84
CA SER A 155 -9.42 -4.32 11.38
C SER A 155 -9.16 -3.24 10.36
N ASP A 156 -9.81 -3.34 9.21
CA ASP A 156 -9.70 -2.33 8.18
C ASP A 156 -10.99 -1.51 8.07
N PRO A 157 -10.94 -0.22 8.42
CA PRO A 157 -12.07 0.70 8.27
C PRO A 157 -12.24 1.24 6.85
N THR A 158 -11.33 0.93 5.92
CA THR A 158 -11.39 1.36 4.52
C THR A 158 -12.50 0.60 3.81
N PRO A 159 -13.40 1.28 3.06
CA PRO A 159 -14.46 0.60 2.34
C PRO A 159 -13.90 -0.05 1.06
N GLN A 160 -13.45 -1.30 1.17
CA GLN A 160 -12.82 -2.05 0.08
C GLN A 160 -13.76 -3.12 -0.47
N GLU A 161 -14.11 -4.09 0.38
CA GLU A 161 -15.01 -5.18 0.04
C GLU A 161 -16.16 -5.27 1.04
N LYS A 162 -17.26 -5.88 0.60
CA LYS A 162 -18.42 -6.11 1.47
C LYS A 162 -18.24 -7.40 2.26
N SER A 163 -18.14 -7.29 3.58
CA SER A 163 -18.36 -8.41 4.50
C SER A 163 -19.84 -8.45 4.89
N GLU A 164 -20.55 -9.53 4.54
CA GLU A 164 -21.98 -9.71 4.83
C GLU A 164 -22.82 -8.46 4.40
N ASP A 165 -22.59 -7.96 3.17
CA ASP A 165 -23.20 -6.77 2.55
C ASP A 165 -22.78 -5.39 3.13
N VAL A 166 -21.78 -5.35 4.01
CA VAL A 166 -21.29 -4.14 4.69
C VAL A 166 -19.82 -3.87 4.40
N TYR A 167 -19.45 -2.61 4.13
CA TYR A 167 -18.07 -2.22 3.86
C TYR A 167 -17.22 -2.13 5.15
N CYS A 168 -16.77 -3.26 5.68
CA CYS A 168 -15.74 -3.32 6.71
C CYS A 168 -15.05 -4.69 6.71
N CYS A 169 -13.77 -4.74 7.13
CA CYS A 169 -13.05 -6.00 7.32
C CYS A 169 -12.55 -6.18 8.76
N GLY A 170 -12.73 -7.38 9.29
CA GLY A 170 -12.26 -7.79 10.62
C GLY A 170 -13.25 -7.49 11.76
N PRO A 171 -12.83 -7.63 13.03
CA PRO A 171 -11.48 -7.94 13.50
C PRO A 171 -11.07 -9.40 13.27
N VAL A 172 -9.91 -9.61 12.66
CA VAL A 172 -9.27 -10.92 12.47
C VAL A 172 -8.02 -11.06 13.33
N PRO A 173 -7.77 -12.18 14.01
CA PRO A 173 -6.53 -12.37 14.75
C PRO A 173 -5.35 -12.35 13.78
N VAL A 174 -4.35 -11.49 14.03
CA VAL A 174 -3.11 -11.43 13.22
C VAL A 174 -2.43 -12.80 13.18
N ARG A 175 -2.51 -13.55 14.28
CA ARG A 175 -2.03 -14.93 14.33
C ARG A 175 -2.77 -15.86 13.36
N ALA A 176 -4.09 -15.71 13.18
CA ALA A 176 -4.83 -16.55 12.23
C ALA A 176 -4.35 -16.32 10.80
N ILE A 177 -4.00 -15.07 10.46
CA ILE A 177 -3.38 -14.71 9.18
C ILE A 177 -2.01 -15.40 9.05
N LYS A 178 -1.14 -15.26 10.04
CA LYS A 178 0.18 -15.91 10.03
C LYS A 178 0.12 -17.42 9.87
N GLU A 179 -0.84 -18.07 10.52
CA GLU A 179 -0.99 -19.53 10.49
C GLU A 179 -1.88 -20.03 9.32
N GLY A 180 -2.33 -19.15 8.41
CA GLY A 180 -3.22 -19.51 7.30
C GLY A 180 -4.54 -20.15 7.75
N ASP A 181 -5.07 -19.79 8.91
CA ASP A 181 -6.37 -20.27 9.38
C ASP A 181 -7.50 -19.38 8.85
N LEU A 182 -7.81 -19.53 7.58
CA LEU A 182 -8.81 -18.72 6.86
C LEU A 182 -10.26 -19.03 7.25
N SER A 183 -10.48 -20.06 8.06
CA SER A 183 -11.81 -20.41 8.59
C SER A 183 -12.28 -19.45 9.70
N VAL A 184 -11.36 -18.66 10.25
CA VAL A 184 -11.63 -17.75 11.36
C VAL A 184 -12.44 -16.55 10.87
N LYS A 185 -13.55 -16.28 11.56
CA LYS A 185 -14.25 -15.00 11.41
C LYS A 185 -13.48 -13.88 12.12
N PHE A 186 -13.38 -12.69 11.55
CA PHE A 186 -14.05 -12.17 10.35
C PHE A 186 -13.03 -11.95 9.23
N ASP A 187 -13.42 -12.16 7.97
CA ASP A 187 -12.66 -11.74 6.78
C ASP A 187 -11.19 -12.20 6.70
N ALA A 188 -10.85 -13.32 7.33
CA ALA A 188 -9.50 -13.87 7.29
C ALA A 188 -8.99 -14.14 5.86
N PRO A 189 -9.79 -14.65 4.90
CA PRO A 189 -9.34 -14.82 3.51
C PRO A 189 -8.88 -13.51 2.87
N PHE A 190 -9.61 -12.42 3.11
CA PHE A 190 -9.32 -11.10 2.54
C PHE A 190 -7.99 -10.56 3.09
N VAL A 191 -7.87 -10.45 4.41
CA VAL A 191 -6.64 -9.93 5.05
C VAL A 191 -5.43 -10.82 4.76
N PHE A 192 -5.63 -12.13 4.61
CA PHE A 192 -4.56 -13.04 4.20
C PHE A 192 -4.10 -12.77 2.76
N ALA A 193 -5.03 -12.56 1.83
CA ALA A 193 -4.72 -12.21 0.46
C ALA A 193 -3.94 -10.89 0.38
N GLU A 194 -4.33 -9.86 1.15
CA GLU A 194 -3.67 -8.54 1.17
C GLU A 194 -2.15 -8.60 1.45
N VAL A 195 -1.70 -9.63 2.19
CA VAL A 195 -0.30 -9.77 2.63
C VAL A 195 0.43 -10.99 2.05
N ASN A 196 -0.27 -11.91 1.37
CA ASN A 196 0.32 -13.15 0.83
C ASN A 196 -0.03 -13.46 -0.64
N ALA A 197 -0.76 -12.59 -1.35
CA ALA A 197 -1.08 -12.87 -2.75
C ALA A 197 0.17 -12.97 -3.63
N ASP A 198 0.21 -13.98 -4.49
CA ASP A 198 1.21 -14.09 -5.54
C ASP A 198 0.82 -13.22 -6.73
N VAL A 199 1.81 -12.69 -7.44
CA VAL A 199 1.59 -11.93 -8.66
C VAL A 199 2.09 -12.73 -9.85
N VAL A 200 1.27 -12.85 -10.88
CA VAL A 200 1.66 -13.38 -12.19
C VAL A 200 1.40 -12.33 -13.25
N GLU A 201 2.38 -12.12 -14.12
CA GLU A 201 2.29 -11.12 -15.17
C GLU A 201 2.21 -11.79 -16.54
N TYR A 202 1.28 -11.31 -17.35
CA TYR A 202 1.04 -11.74 -18.72
C TYR A 202 1.13 -10.57 -19.70
N ILE A 203 1.61 -10.84 -20.91
CA ILE A 203 1.41 -9.96 -22.07
C ILE A 203 0.30 -10.55 -22.95
N THR A 204 -0.70 -9.74 -23.24
CA THR A 204 -1.76 -9.99 -24.20
C THR A 204 -1.30 -9.50 -25.58
N LEU A 205 -1.06 -10.46 -26.47
CA LEU A 205 -0.70 -10.17 -27.85
C LEU A 205 -1.92 -9.69 -28.66
N ARG A 206 -1.68 -9.02 -29.79
CA ARG A 206 -2.77 -8.57 -30.71
C ARG A 206 -3.68 -9.68 -31.20
N ASP A 207 -3.21 -10.92 -31.23
CA ASP A 207 -4.01 -12.08 -31.62
C ASP A 207 -4.85 -12.68 -30.48
N GLY A 208 -4.82 -12.05 -29.30
CA GLY A 208 -5.56 -12.45 -28.10
C GLY A 208 -4.89 -13.52 -27.25
N ARG A 209 -3.69 -13.99 -27.62
CA ARG A 209 -2.94 -14.95 -26.77
C ARG A 209 -2.27 -14.25 -25.59
N HIS A 210 -2.27 -14.90 -24.44
CA HIS A 210 -1.57 -14.46 -23.24
C HIS A 210 -0.24 -15.20 -23.09
N VAL A 211 0.86 -14.46 -22.96
CA VAL A 211 2.20 -14.99 -22.72
C VAL A 211 2.60 -14.65 -21.30
N LYS A 212 2.87 -15.65 -20.47
CA LYS A 212 3.40 -15.42 -19.11
C LYS A 212 4.82 -14.86 -19.23
N ILE A 213 5.05 -13.70 -18.65
CA ILE A 213 6.34 -12.98 -18.72
C ILE A 213 7.08 -12.95 -17.38
N GLY A 214 6.40 -13.32 -16.30
CA GLY A 214 7.01 -13.35 -14.98
C GLY A 214 5.98 -13.44 -13.87
N GLY A 215 6.43 -13.08 -12.69
CA GLY A 215 5.63 -13.05 -11.48
C GLY A 215 6.51 -12.77 -10.27
N SER A 216 5.87 -12.52 -9.14
CA SER A 216 6.54 -12.31 -7.86
C SER A 216 5.73 -12.94 -6.76
N THR A 217 6.38 -13.76 -5.94
CA THR A 217 5.83 -14.27 -4.67
C THR A 217 6.19 -13.36 -3.50
N THR A 218 6.90 -12.26 -3.78
CA THR A 218 7.56 -11.45 -2.75
C THR A 218 7.11 -9.99 -2.77
N GLU A 219 6.44 -9.56 -3.85
CA GLU A 219 6.00 -8.16 -4.04
C GLU A 219 4.91 -7.75 -3.04
N VAL A 220 4.09 -8.70 -2.60
CA VAL A 220 2.95 -8.43 -1.74
C VAL A 220 3.31 -8.56 -0.25
N GLY A 221 2.75 -7.69 0.58
CA GLY A 221 2.87 -7.85 2.03
C GLY A 221 4.23 -7.43 2.58
N GLN A 222 4.88 -6.42 2.00
CA GLN A 222 6.25 -6.04 2.36
C GLN A 222 6.28 -5.02 3.51
N CYS A 223 7.37 -5.09 4.29
CA CYS A 223 7.74 -4.08 5.29
C CYS A 223 6.57 -3.62 6.16
N ILE A 224 5.73 -4.55 6.62
CA ILE A 224 4.54 -4.22 7.40
C ILE A 224 5.00 -3.50 8.67
N SER A 225 4.58 -2.26 8.84
CA SER A 225 5.22 -1.32 9.76
C SER A 225 4.21 -0.66 10.70
N THR A 226 4.67 -0.39 11.92
CA THR A 226 3.97 0.46 12.88
C THR A 226 4.95 1.36 13.63
N LYS A 227 4.42 2.30 14.42
CA LYS A 227 5.24 3.17 15.26
C LYS A 227 5.71 2.40 16.50
N ALA A 228 7.01 2.41 16.79
CA ALA A 228 7.57 1.77 17.97
C ALA A 228 7.03 2.38 19.28
N VAL A 229 6.93 1.55 20.32
CA VAL A 229 6.50 2.00 21.65
C VAL A 229 7.55 2.92 22.27
N GLY A 230 7.15 4.15 22.59
CA GLY A 230 8.02 5.11 23.30
C GLY A 230 9.02 5.88 22.42
N SER A 231 9.04 5.67 21.10
CA SER A 231 9.93 6.38 20.16
C SER A 231 9.24 6.66 18.83
N ASP A 232 9.81 7.53 18.00
CA ASP A 232 9.30 7.82 16.65
C ASP A 232 9.88 6.89 15.56
N GLU A 233 10.73 5.95 15.97
CA GLU A 233 11.28 4.91 15.10
C GLU A 233 10.20 3.97 14.54
N ARG A 234 10.49 3.43 13.35
CA ARG A 234 9.68 2.40 12.70
C ARG A 234 9.93 1.04 13.35
N GLU A 235 8.85 0.36 13.72
CA GLU A 235 8.87 -1.05 14.10
C GLU A 235 8.37 -1.91 12.93
N ASP A 236 9.19 -2.84 12.46
CA ASP A 236 8.80 -3.82 11.43
C ASP A 236 8.11 -5.02 12.09
N ILE A 237 6.86 -5.24 11.71
CA ILE A 237 5.99 -6.30 12.23
C ILE A 237 5.59 -7.32 11.14
N THR A 238 6.31 -7.36 10.01
CA THR A 238 6.03 -8.31 8.91
C THR A 238 5.99 -9.76 9.39
N HIS A 239 6.91 -10.11 10.28
CA HIS A 239 7.04 -11.43 10.90
C HIS A 239 5.83 -11.82 11.77
N LEU A 240 4.94 -10.89 12.12
CA LEU A 240 3.69 -11.19 12.82
C LEU A 240 2.59 -11.65 11.85
N TYR A 241 2.67 -11.27 10.57
CA TYR A 241 1.67 -11.56 9.54
C TYR A 241 2.04 -12.75 8.66
N LYS A 242 3.33 -12.96 8.40
CA LYS A 242 3.80 -14.06 7.55
C LYS A 242 5.12 -14.66 8.03
N TYR A 243 5.35 -15.90 7.64
CA TYR A 243 6.64 -16.56 7.81
C TYR A 243 7.66 -16.04 6.78
N PRO A 244 8.98 -16.22 7.01
CA PRO A 244 9.98 -15.84 6.02
C PRO A 244 9.77 -16.55 4.69
N GLU A 245 9.93 -15.81 3.59
CA GLU A 245 9.79 -16.36 2.24
C GLU A 245 10.79 -17.50 2.00
N GLY A 246 10.31 -18.58 1.37
CA GLY A 246 11.05 -19.81 1.12
C GLY A 246 11.13 -20.78 2.30
N SER A 247 10.58 -20.43 3.47
CA SER A 247 10.57 -21.32 4.64
C SER A 247 9.59 -22.50 4.49
N GLU A 248 9.80 -23.55 5.27
CA GLU A 248 8.90 -24.70 5.28
C GLU A 248 7.55 -24.33 5.89
N GLU A 249 7.55 -23.48 6.91
CA GLU A 249 6.34 -22.97 7.57
C GLU A 249 5.48 -22.14 6.62
N GLU A 250 6.10 -21.27 5.81
CA GLU A 250 5.39 -20.52 4.76
C GLU A 250 4.66 -21.48 3.81
N ARG A 251 5.36 -22.49 3.28
CA ARG A 251 4.77 -23.45 2.34
C ARG A 251 3.59 -24.19 2.94
N GLN A 252 3.72 -24.64 4.19
CA GLN A 252 2.64 -25.31 4.90
C GLN A 252 1.42 -24.40 5.09
N VAL A 253 1.64 -23.12 5.38
CA VAL A 253 0.58 -22.11 5.50
C VAL A 253 -0.13 -21.87 4.18
N PHE A 254 0.61 -21.76 3.07
CA PHE A 254 0.04 -21.61 1.73
C PHE A 254 -0.77 -22.84 1.30
N GLU A 255 -0.23 -24.05 1.51
CA GLU A 255 -0.96 -25.29 1.21
C GLU A 255 -2.25 -25.41 2.03
N LYS A 256 -2.21 -25.02 3.32
CA LYS A 256 -3.38 -24.98 4.19
C LYS A 256 -4.42 -23.94 3.74
N ALA A 257 -3.98 -22.79 3.24
CA ALA A 257 -4.84 -21.76 2.66
C ALA A 257 -5.47 -22.17 1.31
N SER A 258 -5.28 -23.43 0.87
CA SER A 258 -5.69 -23.94 -0.45
C SER A 258 -5.09 -23.14 -1.61
N HIS A 259 -3.95 -22.49 -1.37
CA HIS A 259 -3.16 -21.83 -2.39
C HIS A 259 -2.30 -22.87 -3.09
N GLN A 260 -2.68 -23.23 -4.32
CA GLN A 260 -2.01 -24.28 -5.10
C GLN A 260 -0.99 -23.73 -6.10
N ASN A 261 -0.80 -22.41 -6.17
CA ASN A 261 0.16 -21.85 -7.10
C ASN A 261 1.57 -21.98 -6.52
N ARG A 262 2.25 -23.04 -6.97
CA ARG A 262 3.69 -23.16 -6.86
C ARG A 262 4.31 -22.32 -7.97
N LEU A 263 4.39 -21.00 -7.79
CA LEU A 263 5.48 -20.27 -8.44
C LEU A 263 6.78 -20.80 -7.81
N ILE A 264 7.31 -21.88 -8.39
CA ILE A 264 8.59 -22.43 -7.98
C ILE A 264 9.62 -21.32 -8.23
N GLN A 265 10.14 -20.73 -7.15
CA GLN A 265 11.35 -19.93 -7.25
C GLN A 265 12.46 -20.87 -7.69
N ASN A 266 12.82 -20.79 -8.96
CA ASN A 266 14.09 -21.33 -9.42
C ASN A 266 15.17 -20.32 -9.01
N GLU A 267 16.18 -20.84 -8.32
CA GLU A 267 17.51 -20.22 -8.15
C GLU A 267 17.91 -19.51 -9.46
N GLU A 268 18.55 -18.34 -9.37
CA GLU A 268 18.94 -17.47 -10.51
C GLU A 268 19.04 -18.24 -11.85
N GLU A 269 17.92 -18.33 -12.59
CA GLU A 269 17.90 -19.17 -13.77
C GLU A 269 18.82 -18.57 -14.85
N PRO A 270 19.56 -19.41 -15.60
CA PRO A 270 20.22 -18.94 -16.81
C PRO A 270 19.20 -18.27 -17.73
N GLY A 271 19.41 -16.98 -18.01
CA GLY A 271 18.43 -16.18 -18.74
C GLY A 271 18.87 -14.73 -18.94
N VAL A 272 18.01 -13.95 -19.60
CA VAL A 272 18.19 -12.50 -19.70
C VAL A 272 17.45 -11.84 -18.54
N HIS A 273 18.11 -10.91 -17.86
CA HIS A 273 17.53 -10.22 -16.70
C HIS A 273 17.55 -8.72 -16.90
N VAL A 274 16.46 -8.05 -16.50
CA VAL A 274 16.33 -6.60 -16.52
C VAL A 274 16.17 -6.10 -15.09
N LYS A 275 16.89 -5.05 -14.71
CA LYS A 275 16.78 -4.39 -13.40
C LYS A 275 16.77 -2.89 -13.55
N ILE A 276 15.92 -2.20 -12.79
CA ILE A 276 15.85 -0.73 -12.80
C ILE A 276 16.66 -0.16 -11.63
N LYS A 277 17.53 0.80 -11.94
CA LYS A 277 18.35 1.57 -11.00
C LYS A 277 18.06 3.06 -11.17
N LEU A 278 18.36 3.82 -10.13
CA LEU A 278 18.17 5.27 -10.10
C LEU A 278 19.52 5.95 -9.91
N SER A 279 19.67 7.14 -10.48
CA SER A 279 20.67 8.10 -10.05
C SER A 279 20.35 8.60 -8.63
N SER A 280 21.37 9.13 -7.94
CA SER A 280 21.20 9.72 -6.62
C SER A 280 20.37 11.01 -6.69
N ASN A 281 19.52 11.23 -5.67
CA ASN A 281 18.65 12.40 -5.48
C ASN A 281 17.41 12.42 -6.40
N THR A 282 16.26 12.00 -5.85
CA THR A 282 14.96 11.97 -6.53
C THR A 282 14.00 12.98 -5.89
N MET A 283 14.42 14.24 -5.80
CA MET A 283 13.61 15.30 -5.20
C MET A 283 12.63 15.90 -6.23
N VAL A 284 11.39 16.13 -5.80
CA VAL A 284 10.40 16.90 -6.58
C VAL A 284 10.98 18.27 -6.94
N GLY A 285 10.96 18.58 -8.24
CA GLY A 285 11.48 19.84 -8.77
C GLY A 285 12.88 19.74 -9.38
N SER A 286 13.53 18.57 -9.26
CA SER A 286 14.85 18.31 -9.85
C SER A 286 14.76 17.37 -11.06
N ASP A 287 15.64 17.53 -12.03
CA ASP A 287 15.80 16.55 -13.08
C ASP A 287 16.66 15.39 -12.57
N PHE A 288 16.32 14.16 -12.92
CA PHE A 288 17.08 12.98 -12.50
C PHE A 288 17.08 11.89 -13.59
N GLU A 289 18.00 10.94 -13.46
CA GLU A 289 18.14 9.82 -14.39
C GLU A 289 17.74 8.49 -13.75
N ALA A 290 17.11 7.63 -14.54
CA ALA A 290 16.92 6.22 -14.23
C ALA A 290 17.62 5.36 -15.29
N TYR A 291 18.03 4.15 -14.91
CA TYR A 291 18.71 3.22 -15.80
C TYR A 291 18.05 1.84 -15.76
N ALA A 292 17.70 1.31 -16.92
CA ALA A 292 17.37 -0.10 -17.07
C ALA A 292 18.65 -0.86 -17.44
N GLN A 293 19.13 -1.71 -16.52
CA GLN A 293 20.30 -2.56 -16.71
C GLN A 293 19.85 -3.94 -17.18
N VAL A 294 20.35 -4.38 -18.32
CA VAL A 294 20.09 -5.71 -18.89
C VAL A 294 21.34 -6.56 -18.72
N LYS A 295 21.19 -7.82 -18.32
CA LYS A 295 22.30 -8.78 -18.24
C LYS A 295 21.91 -10.06 -18.96
N ASN A 296 22.77 -10.51 -19.87
CA ASN A 296 22.62 -11.80 -20.54
C ASN A 296 23.41 -12.87 -19.77
N ASN A 297 22.74 -13.68 -18.95
CA ASN A 297 23.36 -14.82 -18.27
C ASN A 297 23.27 -16.12 -19.10
N THR A 298 23.09 -16.02 -20.43
CA THR A 298 23.07 -17.19 -21.32
C THR A 298 24.37 -17.31 -22.12
N ASP A 299 24.63 -18.51 -22.64
CA ASP A 299 25.77 -18.80 -23.51
C ASP A 299 25.55 -18.34 -24.97
N ALA A 300 24.36 -17.83 -25.29
CA ALA A 300 23.99 -17.37 -26.62
C ALA A 300 24.07 -15.84 -26.71
N LYS A 301 24.38 -15.33 -27.90
CA LYS A 301 24.20 -13.91 -28.21
C LYS A 301 22.70 -13.60 -28.23
N LYS A 302 22.33 -12.43 -27.72
CA LYS A 302 20.95 -11.95 -27.65
C LYS A 302 20.83 -10.60 -28.36
N ASN A 303 19.87 -10.51 -29.28
CA ASN A 303 19.51 -9.26 -29.94
C ASN A 303 18.15 -8.82 -29.41
N CYS A 304 18.13 -7.77 -28.61
CA CYS A 304 16.94 -7.35 -27.87
C CYS A 304 16.51 -5.94 -28.24
N ARG A 305 15.22 -5.66 -28.07
CA ARG A 305 14.63 -4.32 -28.12
C ARG A 305 14.15 -3.95 -26.73
N LEU A 306 14.61 -2.82 -26.22
CA LEU A 306 14.25 -2.32 -24.90
C LEU A 306 13.41 -1.05 -25.04
N MET A 307 12.24 -1.08 -24.41
CA MET A 307 11.42 0.10 -24.16
C MET A 307 11.48 0.41 -22.67
N PHE A 308 11.86 1.64 -22.32
CA PHE A 308 11.97 2.09 -20.94
C PHE A 308 11.20 3.39 -20.75
N TYR A 309 10.24 3.40 -19.84
CA TYR A 309 9.32 4.52 -19.68
C TYR A 309 8.94 4.73 -18.21
N ALA A 310 8.33 5.89 -17.97
CA ALA A 310 7.88 6.35 -16.68
C ALA A 310 6.46 6.88 -16.77
N GLN A 311 5.62 6.51 -15.81
CA GLN A 311 4.25 7.02 -15.67
C GLN A 311 4.05 7.57 -14.27
N ALA A 312 3.28 8.64 -14.15
CA ALA A 312 2.76 9.05 -12.85
C ALA A 312 1.88 7.93 -12.28
N VAL A 313 1.91 7.74 -10.97
CA VAL A 313 1.08 6.73 -10.30
C VAL A 313 0.56 7.30 -9.00
N THR A 314 -0.68 6.99 -8.64
CA THR A 314 -1.23 7.30 -7.32
C THR A 314 -0.81 6.24 -6.30
N TYR A 315 -0.98 6.53 -5.00
CA TYR A 315 -0.55 5.60 -3.96
C TYR A 315 -1.28 4.24 -4.03
N ASN A 316 -2.52 4.22 -4.51
CA ASN A 316 -3.31 3.00 -4.72
C ASN A 316 -2.98 2.27 -6.05
N GLY A 317 -1.92 2.65 -6.76
CA GLY A 317 -1.44 1.93 -7.94
C GLY A 317 -2.09 2.34 -9.27
N LYS A 318 -3.08 3.25 -9.27
CA LYS A 318 -3.70 3.75 -10.51
C LYS A 318 -2.69 4.55 -11.33
N LEU A 319 -2.54 4.16 -12.59
CA LEU A 319 -1.63 4.80 -13.55
C LEU A 319 -2.21 6.12 -14.05
N GLY A 320 -1.33 7.10 -14.21
CA GLY A 320 -1.60 8.40 -14.81
C GLY A 320 -0.83 8.60 -16.11
N GLU A 321 -0.55 9.86 -16.45
CA GLU A 321 0.13 10.22 -17.69
C GLU A 321 1.59 9.72 -17.75
N THR A 322 2.01 9.34 -18.95
CA THR A 322 3.42 9.04 -19.26
C THR A 322 4.25 10.32 -19.15
N CYS A 323 5.30 10.26 -18.34
CA CYS A 323 6.15 11.40 -17.98
C CYS A 323 7.62 11.22 -18.37
N GLY A 324 7.95 10.12 -19.03
CA GLY A 324 9.25 9.88 -19.63
C GLY A 324 9.21 8.63 -20.49
N LEU A 325 9.86 8.67 -21.65
CA LEU A 325 9.95 7.54 -22.56
C LEU A 325 11.29 7.58 -23.28
N THR A 326 12.03 6.48 -23.29
CA THR A 326 13.18 6.33 -24.16
C THR A 326 12.75 5.95 -25.56
N GLU A 327 13.52 6.34 -26.57
CA GLU A 327 13.44 5.68 -27.87
C GLU A 327 13.67 4.17 -27.71
N LEU A 328 13.05 3.38 -28.60
CA LEU A 328 13.22 1.93 -28.60
C LEU A 328 14.70 1.59 -28.84
N ALA A 329 15.39 1.14 -27.80
CA ALA A 329 16.81 0.88 -27.85
C ALA A 329 17.08 -0.54 -28.36
N GLU A 330 17.89 -0.67 -29.42
CA GLU A 330 18.41 -1.96 -29.86
C GLU A 330 19.64 -2.32 -29.03
N ILE A 331 19.56 -3.42 -28.29
CA ILE A 331 20.63 -3.89 -27.39
C ILE A 331 21.11 -5.25 -27.90
N ASN A 332 22.36 -5.29 -28.34
CA ASN A 332 23.04 -6.52 -28.74
C ASN A 332 23.94 -6.96 -27.58
N LEU A 333 23.65 -8.11 -26.98
CA LEU A 333 24.37 -8.64 -25.82
C LEU A 333 25.12 -9.91 -26.21
N ALA A 334 26.45 -9.88 -26.08
CA ALA A 334 27.24 -11.11 -26.08
C ALA A 334 26.92 -11.96 -24.84
N PRO A 335 27.34 -13.25 -24.81
CA PRO A 335 27.24 -14.07 -23.61
C PRO A 335 27.89 -13.40 -22.41
N THR A 336 27.23 -13.40 -21.26
CA THR A 336 27.66 -12.75 -19.98
C THR A 336 27.79 -11.22 -20.01
N GLU A 337 27.47 -10.57 -21.14
CA GLU A 337 27.53 -9.11 -21.27
C GLU A 337 26.32 -8.42 -20.63
N GLY A 338 26.53 -7.15 -20.24
CA GLY A 338 25.46 -6.28 -19.76
C GLY A 338 25.27 -5.06 -20.66
N GLY A 339 24.01 -4.68 -20.86
CA GLY A 339 23.61 -3.45 -21.54
C GLY A 339 22.92 -2.48 -20.58
N LYS A 340 22.76 -1.23 -20.99
CA LYS A 340 21.94 -0.26 -20.27
C LYS A 340 21.19 0.68 -21.22
N ALA A 341 19.97 1.05 -20.84
CA ALA A 341 19.28 2.23 -21.37
C ALA A 341 19.08 3.25 -20.25
N THR A 342 19.19 4.53 -20.59
CA THR A 342 19.03 5.64 -19.66
C THR A 342 17.75 6.38 -20.00
N LEU A 343 16.93 6.64 -18.99
CA LEU A 343 15.75 7.50 -19.08
C LEU A 343 16.02 8.77 -18.27
N GLN A 344 16.00 9.92 -18.95
CA GLN A 344 16.08 11.22 -18.31
C GLN A 344 14.67 11.69 -17.95
N LEU A 345 14.47 12.06 -16.69
CA LEU A 345 13.19 12.53 -16.17
C LEU A 345 13.30 14.01 -15.86
N LEU A 346 12.69 14.83 -16.72
CA LEU A 346 12.71 16.27 -16.61
C LEU A 346 11.52 16.77 -15.79
N TYR A 347 11.75 17.65 -14.82
CA TYR A 347 10.66 18.22 -14.01
C TYR A 347 9.62 18.97 -14.85
N SER A 348 10.04 19.54 -15.99
CA SER A 348 9.13 20.17 -16.95
C SER A 348 8.09 19.22 -17.56
N GLU A 349 8.38 17.92 -17.54
CA GLU A 349 7.53 16.85 -18.05
C GLU A 349 6.80 16.18 -16.88
N TYR A 350 7.52 15.54 -15.97
CA TYR A 350 6.90 14.79 -14.89
C TYR A 350 6.18 15.69 -13.87
N GLY A 351 6.61 16.94 -13.69
CA GLY A 351 5.98 17.87 -12.75
C GLY A 351 4.52 18.21 -13.09
N LYS A 352 4.11 18.00 -14.34
CA LYS A 352 2.71 18.15 -14.79
C LYS A 352 1.88 16.89 -14.60
N ALA A 353 2.53 15.73 -14.67
CA ALA A 353 1.88 14.42 -14.62
C ALA A 353 1.74 13.88 -13.19
N ILE A 354 2.73 14.12 -12.33
CA ILE A 354 2.72 13.57 -10.97
C ILE A 354 1.56 14.11 -10.14
N THR A 355 0.95 13.23 -9.36
CA THR A 355 -0.10 13.59 -8.42
C THR A 355 0.49 14.10 -7.10
N GLN A 356 -0.37 14.45 -6.15
CA GLN A 356 0.02 14.77 -4.77
C GLN A 356 0.80 13.67 -4.06
N ASP A 357 0.69 12.42 -4.52
CA ASP A 357 1.39 11.28 -3.93
C ASP A 357 2.90 11.35 -4.24
N ARG A 358 3.28 12.13 -5.27
CA ARG A 358 4.66 12.31 -5.75
C ARG A 358 5.29 10.98 -6.16
N MET A 359 4.49 10.07 -6.71
CA MET A 359 4.95 8.74 -7.11
C MET A 359 5.05 8.61 -8.63
N ILE A 360 6.08 7.89 -9.07
CA ILE A 360 6.33 7.56 -10.48
C ILE A 360 6.60 6.06 -10.55
N LYS A 361 5.96 5.36 -11.49
CA LYS A 361 6.25 3.97 -11.84
C LYS A 361 7.18 3.95 -13.05
N LEU A 362 8.35 3.35 -12.88
CA LEU A 362 9.27 3.01 -13.97
C LEU A 362 8.97 1.61 -14.46
N ALA A 363 8.99 1.42 -15.77
CA ALA A 363 8.79 0.12 -16.40
C ALA A 363 9.73 -0.07 -17.58
N ALA A 364 10.42 -1.20 -17.60
CA ALA A 364 11.35 -1.61 -18.64
C ALA A 364 10.83 -2.92 -19.26
N LEU A 365 10.50 -2.89 -20.55
CA LEU A 365 10.09 -4.06 -21.32
C LEU A 365 11.18 -4.38 -22.35
N LEU A 366 11.77 -5.55 -22.23
CA LEU A 366 12.77 -6.09 -23.14
C LEU A 366 12.17 -7.23 -23.95
N VAL A 367 12.36 -7.18 -25.27
CA VAL A 367 11.91 -8.22 -26.19
C VAL A 367 13.10 -8.82 -26.91
N ASP A 368 13.29 -10.13 -26.82
CA ASP A 368 14.24 -10.86 -27.66
C ASP A 368 13.67 -10.93 -29.08
N VAL A 369 14.41 -10.39 -30.05
CA VAL A 369 13.96 -10.29 -31.44
C VAL A 369 13.86 -11.66 -32.10
N GLU A 370 14.67 -12.62 -31.67
CA GLU A 370 14.77 -13.96 -32.26
C GLU A 370 13.73 -14.90 -31.63
N THR A 371 13.73 -15.01 -30.30
CA THR A 371 12.83 -15.94 -29.59
C THR A 371 11.42 -15.39 -29.40
N LYS A 372 11.24 -14.06 -29.53
CA LYS A 372 10.01 -13.34 -29.17
C LYS A 372 9.64 -13.47 -27.70
N GLU A 373 10.61 -13.78 -26.85
CA GLU A 373 10.43 -13.78 -25.40
C GLU A 373 10.45 -12.34 -24.87
N PHE A 374 9.65 -12.12 -23.83
CA PHE A 374 9.49 -10.84 -23.17
C PHE A 374 10.05 -10.92 -21.76
N TYR A 375 10.75 -9.87 -21.34
CA TYR A 375 11.30 -9.72 -20.00
C TYR A 375 10.91 -8.35 -19.49
N ARG A 376 10.42 -8.27 -18.25
CA ARG A 376 9.92 -7.02 -17.67
C ARG A 376 10.53 -6.75 -16.31
N ALA A 377 10.78 -5.48 -16.04
CA ALA A 377 11.11 -4.99 -14.70
C ALA A 377 10.33 -3.71 -14.43
N THR A 378 9.85 -3.55 -13.20
CA THR A 378 9.15 -2.34 -12.75
C THR A 378 9.77 -1.83 -11.45
N LYS A 379 9.61 -0.53 -11.19
CA LYS A 379 10.01 0.08 -9.93
C LYS A 379 9.17 1.33 -9.65
N THR A 380 8.47 1.35 -8.52
CA THR A 380 7.80 2.56 -8.05
C THR A 380 8.76 3.42 -7.22
N LEU A 381 8.72 4.71 -7.47
CA LEU A 381 9.52 5.75 -6.84
C LEU A 381 8.59 6.65 -6.05
N MET A 382 8.96 7.01 -4.82
CA MET A 382 8.40 8.18 -4.15
C MET A 382 9.43 9.30 -4.23
N LEU A 383 9.05 10.43 -4.81
CA LEU A 383 9.93 11.58 -4.91
C LEU A 383 9.99 12.31 -3.56
N ASP A 384 11.20 12.64 -3.14
CA ASP A 384 11.44 13.40 -1.92
C ASP A 384 10.85 14.81 -2.08
N SER A 385 10.36 15.38 -0.98
CA SER A 385 9.98 16.80 -0.97
C SER A 385 10.95 17.64 -0.19
N PRO A 386 10.99 18.96 -0.47
CA PRO A 386 11.75 19.89 0.32
C PRO A 386 11.43 19.73 1.81
N SER A 387 12.48 19.62 2.62
CA SER A 387 12.32 19.48 4.06
C SER A 387 11.70 20.75 4.65
N ILE A 388 10.68 20.60 5.50
CA ILE A 388 10.18 21.69 6.32
C ILE A 388 10.94 21.65 7.64
N THR A 389 11.83 22.63 7.86
CA THR A 389 12.48 22.80 9.16
C THR A 389 11.61 23.68 10.04
N ILE A 390 11.05 23.12 11.11
CA ILE A 390 10.29 23.89 12.11
C ILE A 390 11.27 24.36 13.19
N LEU A 391 11.68 25.64 13.12
CA LEU A 391 12.48 26.25 14.18
C LEU A 391 11.57 26.74 15.29
N GLN A 392 11.62 26.10 16.46
CA GLN A 392 10.93 26.60 17.63
C GLN A 392 11.79 27.69 18.30
N ILE A 393 11.50 28.96 18.00
CA ILE A 393 12.10 30.08 18.76
C ILE A 393 11.28 30.28 20.02
N ILE A 394 11.79 29.78 21.14
CA ILE A 394 11.16 29.97 22.44
C ILE A 394 11.69 31.28 23.05
N PHE A 395 10.85 32.30 23.14
CA PHE A 395 11.17 33.50 23.94
C PHE A 395 10.93 33.17 25.41
N PHE A 396 12.02 32.94 26.14
CA PHE A 396 12.00 32.73 27.59
C PHE A 396 12.11 34.06 28.34
N PHE A 397 11.28 34.24 29.38
CA PHE A 397 11.69 34.97 30.58
C PHE A 397 12.37 34.04 31.62
N SER A 398 12.44 32.71 31.37
CA SER A 398 13.18 31.71 32.16
C SER A 398 13.43 30.40 31.37
N ASP A 399 14.55 29.71 31.60
CA ASP A 399 15.24 28.72 30.75
C ASP A 399 14.51 27.46 30.22
N PHE A 400 13.23 27.18 30.55
CA PHE A 400 12.55 25.95 30.11
C PHE A 400 11.03 26.12 29.87
N PRO A 401 10.42 25.38 28.92
CA PRO A 401 8.97 25.41 28.72
C PRO A 401 8.27 24.82 29.96
N LYS A 402 7.32 25.56 30.52
CA LYS A 402 6.56 25.16 31.71
C LYS A 402 5.07 25.08 31.39
N TRP A 403 4.39 24.15 32.04
CA TRP A 403 2.94 24.02 31.97
C TRP A 403 2.26 25.34 32.36
N SER A 404 1.20 25.72 31.63
CA SER A 404 0.44 26.96 31.81
C SER A 404 1.21 28.28 31.58
N MET A 405 2.40 28.26 30.95
CA MET A 405 3.06 29.47 30.45
C MET A 405 2.68 29.76 28.99
N GLN A 406 2.48 31.04 28.67
CA GLN A 406 2.30 31.48 27.30
C GLN A 406 3.59 31.23 26.50
N MET A 407 3.46 30.48 25.42
CA MET A 407 4.56 30.23 24.49
C MET A 407 4.25 30.89 23.16
N THR A 408 5.23 31.65 22.64
CA THR A 408 5.22 32.11 21.25
C THR A 408 6.03 31.13 20.44
N VAL A 409 5.43 30.56 19.38
CA VAL A 409 6.12 29.69 18.42
C VAL A 409 6.11 30.40 17.08
N SER A 410 7.28 30.76 16.57
CA SER A 410 7.44 31.28 15.22
C SER A 410 7.79 30.14 14.28
N ILE A 411 6.94 29.83 13.30
CA ILE A 411 7.24 28.85 12.26
C ILE A 411 8.01 29.59 11.16
N ILE A 412 9.32 29.34 11.06
CA ILE A 412 10.14 29.83 9.94
C ILE A 412 10.22 28.72 8.91
N LEU A 413 9.60 28.92 7.75
CA LEU A 413 9.72 27.99 6.63
C LEU A 413 11.07 28.20 5.94
N LEU A 414 12.08 27.42 6.30
CA LEU A 414 13.32 27.33 5.55
C LEU A 414 13.14 26.30 4.45
N ILE A 415 12.95 26.76 3.21
CA ILE A 415 12.99 25.89 2.03
C ILE A 415 14.46 25.78 1.63
N SER A 416 15.13 24.69 2.01
CA SER A 416 16.45 24.40 1.46
C SER A 416 16.27 23.88 0.03
N LYS A 417 16.78 24.61 -0.95
CA LYS A 417 17.11 24.00 -2.25
C LYS A 417 18.38 23.18 -2.01
N SER A 418 18.25 21.85 -1.92
CA SER A 418 19.40 20.95 -1.97
C SER A 418 19.88 20.81 -3.40
#